data_AF-A0A438KA81-F1
#
_entry.id   AF-A0A438KA81-F1
#
_cell.length_a   1.000
_cell.length_b   1.000
_cell.length_c   1.000
_cell.angle_alpha   90.00
_cell.angle_beta   90.00
_cell.angle_gamma   90.00
#
_symmetry.space_group_name_H-M   'P 1'
#
loop_
_entity.id
_entity.type
_entity.pdbx_description
1 polymer ?
#
loop_
_entity_poly.entity_id
_entity_poly.type
_entity_poly.pdbx_seq_one_letter_code
_entity_poly.pdbx_strand_id
1 'polypeptide(L)'
;MGRGKVELKRIENSTSRQVTFSKRKNGLLKKAFELSILCDAEVALLIFSPSGKAYQFASHDMDRSIARYRNEVGLMEFNNYQRSRTIEENNRHLGKQNISMHLAGEDLSTLGMKELKQLERQLKNGVERIRAKKRRIISEHISLLKKRKVDVSKMKQELTLTSRGFRFQRICLKGPCKRTTPASKERAVAAVVLAVHMTGLGYEKDGQMGSKSHHQTARMLADQDGGDP
;
A
#
# COMPACT_ATOMS: atom_id res chain seq x y z
N MET A 1 44.08 -18.40 -49.28
CA MET A 1 43.36 -17.14 -48.99
C MET A 1 43.86 -16.59 -47.66
N GLY A 2 44.64 -15.51 -47.66
CA GLY A 2 45.21 -14.90 -46.44
C GLY A 2 44.15 -14.25 -45.55
N ARG A 3 44.44 -14.16 -44.25
CA ARG A 3 43.54 -13.55 -43.25
C ARG A 3 43.74 -12.03 -43.25
N GLY A 4 42.76 -11.27 -43.71
CA GLY A 4 42.81 -9.79 -43.69
C GLY A 4 42.83 -9.21 -42.27
N LYS A 5 43.42 -8.01 -42.12
CA LYS A 5 43.38 -7.25 -40.86
C LYS A 5 41.94 -6.84 -40.56
N VAL A 6 41.51 -7.04 -39.31
CA VAL A 6 40.16 -6.67 -38.82
C VAL A 6 40.32 -5.59 -37.76
N GLU A 7 39.51 -4.54 -37.83
CA GLU A 7 39.47 -3.48 -36.82
C GLU A 7 38.98 -3.98 -35.46
N LEU A 8 39.50 -3.40 -34.37
CA LEU A 8 39.18 -3.78 -33.00
C LEU A 8 37.92 -3.05 -32.51
N LYS A 9 36.78 -3.41 -33.11
CA LYS A 9 35.44 -2.91 -32.79
C LYS A 9 34.42 -4.04 -32.77
N ARG A 10 33.21 -3.79 -32.24
CA ARG A 10 32.11 -4.77 -32.30
C ARG A 10 31.79 -5.11 -33.76
N ILE A 11 31.68 -6.40 -34.07
CA ILE A 11 31.25 -6.85 -35.40
C ILE A 11 29.73 -6.71 -35.47
N GLU A 12 29.20 -5.90 -36.38
CA GLU A 12 27.76 -5.66 -36.49
C GLU A 12 26.99 -6.86 -37.06
N ASN A 13 27.52 -7.47 -38.13
CA ASN A 13 26.92 -8.64 -38.75
C ASN A 13 26.89 -9.83 -37.78
N SER A 14 25.68 -10.34 -37.49
CA SER A 14 25.44 -11.41 -36.52
C SER A 14 26.12 -12.73 -36.91
N THR A 15 26.05 -13.15 -38.17
CA THR A 15 26.65 -14.38 -38.68
C THR A 15 28.17 -14.31 -38.59
N SER A 16 28.78 -13.22 -39.07
CA SER A 16 30.22 -13.01 -38.98
C SER A 16 30.69 -12.94 -37.53
N ARG A 17 29.89 -12.32 -36.64
CA ARG A 17 30.16 -12.24 -35.20
C ARG A 17 30.12 -13.62 -34.54
N GLN A 18 29.14 -14.47 -34.87
CA GLN A 18 29.04 -15.82 -34.33
C GLN A 18 30.22 -16.70 -34.77
N VAL A 19 30.56 -16.70 -36.06
CA VAL A 19 31.71 -17.45 -36.58
C VAL A 19 33.02 -16.96 -35.94
N THR A 20 33.18 -15.64 -35.82
CA THR A 20 34.37 -15.05 -35.18
C THR A 20 34.44 -15.38 -33.70
N PHE A 21 33.32 -15.32 -32.98
CA PHE A 21 33.23 -15.72 -31.58
C PHE A 21 33.68 -17.16 -31.40
N SER A 22 33.15 -18.11 -32.18
CA SER A 22 33.55 -19.52 -32.10
C SER A 22 35.03 -19.72 -32.35
N LYS A 23 35.59 -19.08 -33.39
CA LYS A 23 37.02 -19.18 -33.73
C LYS A 23 37.92 -18.54 -32.65
N ARG A 24 37.60 -17.32 -32.20
CA ARG A 24 38.39 -16.59 -31.19
C ARG A 24 38.27 -17.23 -29.80
N LYS A 25 37.08 -17.68 -29.40
CA LYS A 25 36.86 -18.44 -28.17
C LYS A 25 37.76 -19.67 -28.13
N ASN A 26 37.73 -20.49 -29.19
CA ASN A 26 38.56 -21.69 -29.24
C ASN A 26 40.05 -21.37 -29.29
N GLY A 27 40.46 -20.31 -30.01
CA GLY A 27 41.85 -19.84 -30.00
C GLY A 27 42.31 -19.37 -28.61
N LEU A 28 41.47 -18.62 -27.89
CA LEU A 28 41.75 -18.14 -26.55
C LEU A 28 41.85 -19.28 -25.54
N LEU A 29 40.93 -20.26 -25.62
CA LEU A 29 40.97 -21.46 -24.79
C LEU A 29 42.27 -22.25 -24.99
N LYS A 30 42.71 -22.41 -26.25
CA LYS A 30 44.01 -23.05 -26.55
C LYS A 30 45.18 -22.27 -25.95
N LYS A 31 45.16 -20.94 -26.03
CA LYS A 31 46.21 -20.09 -25.45
C LYS A 31 46.23 -20.14 -23.92
N ALA A 32 45.07 -20.16 -23.28
CA ALA A 32 44.95 -20.33 -21.84
C ALA A 32 45.51 -21.70 -21.39
N PHE A 33 45.22 -22.75 -22.16
CA PHE A 33 45.75 -24.09 -21.92
C PHE A 33 47.28 -24.14 -22.11
N GLU A 34 47.80 -23.63 -23.22
CA GLU A 34 49.24 -23.52 -23.47
C GLU A 34 49.95 -22.78 -22.31
N LEU A 35 49.40 -21.65 -21.86
CA LEU A 35 49.96 -20.88 -20.76
C LEU A 35 49.98 -21.66 -19.43
N SER A 36 48.90 -22.38 -19.13
CA SER A 36 48.85 -23.18 -17.90
C SER A 36 49.91 -24.29 -17.86
N ILE A 37 50.19 -24.90 -19.01
CA ILE A 37 51.18 -25.99 -19.09
C ILE A 37 52.61 -25.45 -19.17
N LEU A 38 52.87 -24.43 -19.99
CA LEU A 38 54.22 -23.93 -20.23
C LEU A 38 54.83 -23.23 -19.02
N CYS A 39 53.99 -22.58 -18.21
CA CYS A 39 54.44 -21.77 -17.08
C CYS A 39 53.98 -22.32 -15.72
N ASP A 40 53.36 -23.50 -15.69
CA ASP A 40 52.71 -24.08 -14.49
C ASP A 40 51.79 -23.07 -13.76
N ALA A 41 51.08 -22.27 -14.56
CA ALA A 41 50.25 -21.18 -14.05
C ALA A 41 48.81 -21.67 -13.85
N GLU A 42 48.21 -21.35 -12.70
CA GLU A 42 46.78 -21.59 -12.49
C GLU A 42 45.96 -20.56 -13.28
N VAL A 43 45.43 -21.00 -14.42
CA VAL A 43 44.60 -20.16 -15.31
C VAL A 43 43.13 -20.55 -15.20
N ALA A 44 42.26 -19.56 -15.08
CA ALA A 44 40.80 -19.69 -15.17
C ALA A 44 40.22 -18.63 -16.12
N LEU A 45 39.27 -19.03 -16.96
CA LEU A 45 38.65 -18.21 -17.99
C LEU A 45 37.14 -18.45 -18.03
N LEU A 46 36.37 -17.37 -17.99
CA LEU A 46 34.92 -17.34 -18.11
C LEU A 46 34.50 -16.46 -19.28
N ILE A 47 33.63 -16.97 -20.15
CA ILE A 47 33.14 -16.26 -21.33
C ILE A 47 31.62 -16.37 -21.39
N PHE A 48 30.94 -15.24 -21.28
CA PHE A 48 29.49 -15.16 -21.47
C PHE A 48 29.19 -14.68 -22.88
N SER A 49 28.43 -15.48 -23.63
CA SER A 49 27.91 -15.05 -24.92
C SER A 49 26.69 -14.14 -24.74
N PRO A 50 26.40 -13.23 -25.69
CA PRO A 50 25.17 -12.43 -25.67
C PRO A 50 23.89 -13.28 -25.69
N SER A 51 23.99 -14.54 -26.10
CA SER A 51 22.89 -15.52 -26.09
C SER A 51 22.62 -16.11 -24.69
N GLY A 52 23.34 -15.66 -23.65
CA GLY A 52 23.19 -16.16 -22.28
C GLY A 52 23.94 -17.48 -22.00
N LYS A 53 24.61 -18.06 -23.00
CA LYS A 53 25.42 -19.28 -22.80
C LYS A 53 26.78 -18.92 -22.20
N ALA A 54 27.15 -19.60 -21.13
CA ALA A 54 28.47 -19.53 -20.53
C ALA A 54 29.40 -20.59 -21.13
N TYR A 55 30.67 -20.21 -21.30
CA TYR A 55 31.76 -21.10 -21.67
C TYR A 55 32.89 -20.89 -20.69
N GLN A 56 33.51 -21.98 -20.27
CA GLN A 56 34.47 -21.92 -19.18
C GLN A 56 35.68 -22.81 -19.47
N PHE A 57 36.83 -22.41 -18.93
CA PHE A 57 38.04 -23.22 -18.86
C PHE A 57 38.76 -22.92 -17.56
N ALA A 58 39.26 -23.95 -16.90
CA ALA A 58 40.14 -23.80 -15.77
C ALA A 58 41.16 -24.94 -15.82
N SER A 59 42.39 -24.61 -15.45
CA SER A 59 43.48 -25.59 -15.30
C SER A 59 43.20 -26.60 -14.17
N HIS A 60 42.44 -26.17 -13.16
CA HIS A 60 41.94 -26.94 -12.02
C HIS A 60 40.42 -26.75 -11.87
N ASP A 61 39.83 -27.14 -10.74
CA ASP A 61 38.44 -26.85 -10.43
C ASP A 61 38.14 -25.34 -10.48
N MET A 62 37.15 -24.97 -11.28
CA MET A 62 36.75 -23.57 -11.47
C MET A 62 36.36 -22.90 -10.15
N ASP A 63 35.61 -23.59 -9.31
CA ASP A 63 35.19 -23.07 -8.01
C ASP A 63 36.38 -22.81 -7.08
N ARG A 64 37.42 -23.66 -7.15
CA ARG A 64 38.66 -23.49 -6.40
C ARG A 64 39.42 -22.25 -6.87
N SER A 65 39.58 -22.07 -8.17
CA SER A 65 40.27 -20.89 -8.72
C SER A 65 39.52 -19.59 -8.40
N ILE A 66 38.18 -19.59 -8.48
CA ILE A 66 37.35 -18.44 -8.09
C ILE A 66 37.46 -18.16 -6.60
N ALA A 67 37.46 -19.19 -5.75
CA ALA A 67 37.61 -19.03 -4.31
C ALA A 67 38.98 -18.45 -3.96
N ARG A 68 40.07 -18.93 -4.58
CA ARG A 68 41.42 -18.38 -4.41
C ARG A 68 41.46 -16.90 -4.81
N TYR A 69 40.94 -16.55 -5.98
CA TYR A 69 40.87 -15.15 -6.43
C TYR A 69 40.09 -14.27 -5.44
N ARG A 70 38.94 -14.74 -4.95
CA ARG A 70 38.15 -14.00 -3.95
C ARG A 70 38.90 -13.77 -2.65
N ASN A 71 39.72 -14.73 -2.22
CA ASN A 71 40.53 -14.60 -1.01
C ASN A 71 41.69 -13.62 -1.23
N GLU A 72 42.39 -13.70 -2.35
CA GLU A 72 43.52 -12.83 -2.68
C GLU A 72 43.11 -11.37 -2.88
N VAL A 73 41.95 -11.13 -3.51
CA VAL A 73 41.42 -9.77 -3.75
C VAL A 73 40.60 -9.26 -2.56
N GLY A 74 40.48 -10.02 -1.47
CA GLY A 74 39.73 -9.60 -0.27
C GLY A 74 38.20 -9.52 -0.47
N LEU A 75 37.66 -10.17 -1.52
CA LEU A 75 36.22 -10.16 -1.83
C LEU A 75 35.39 -11.14 -0.99
N MET A 76 36.02 -11.95 -0.14
CA MET A 76 35.30 -12.89 0.73
C MET A 76 34.41 -12.19 1.77
N GLU A 77 34.82 -11.02 2.25
CA GLU A 77 34.05 -10.23 3.22
C GLU A 77 32.69 -9.80 2.65
N PHE A 78 32.64 -9.46 1.36
CA PHE A 78 31.42 -9.02 0.67
C PHE A 78 30.38 -10.14 0.50
N ASN A 79 30.84 -11.37 0.19
CA ASN A 79 29.96 -12.53 0.03
C ASN A 79 29.49 -13.09 1.38
N ASN A 80 30.34 -13.07 2.42
CA ASN A 80 29.93 -13.46 3.76
C ASN A 80 28.87 -12.52 4.33
N TYR A 81 28.96 -11.21 4.07
CA TYR A 81 27.93 -10.25 4.47
C TYR A 81 26.58 -10.48 3.77
N GLN A 82 26.57 -10.74 2.46
CA GLN A 82 25.33 -11.06 1.74
C GLN A 82 24.75 -12.42 2.14
N ARG A 83 25.59 -13.46 2.25
CA ARG A 83 25.13 -14.80 2.65
C ARG A 83 24.61 -14.80 4.10
N SER A 84 25.24 -14.04 5.00
CA SER A 84 24.76 -13.83 6.37
C SER A 84 23.40 -13.13 6.39
N ARG A 85 23.18 -12.08 5.60
CA ARG A 85 21.86 -11.44 5.46
C ARG A 85 20.78 -12.41 4.99
N THR A 86 21.04 -13.18 3.95
CA THR A 86 20.04 -14.12 3.41
C THR A 86 19.73 -15.26 4.39
N ILE A 87 20.73 -15.77 5.12
CA ILE A 87 20.51 -16.79 6.16
C ILE A 87 19.69 -16.21 7.32
N GLU A 88 20.00 -15.00 7.77
CA GLU A 88 19.23 -14.33 8.82
C GLU A 88 17.78 -14.05 8.40
N GLU A 89 17.55 -13.61 7.16
CA GLU A 89 16.21 -13.38 6.63
C GLU A 89 15.40 -14.67 6.53
N ASN A 90 16.01 -15.75 6.05
CA ASN A 90 15.39 -17.07 5.99
C ASN A 90 15.07 -17.62 7.40
N ASN A 91 15.99 -17.48 8.36
CA ASN A 91 15.77 -17.88 9.75
C ASN A 91 14.69 -17.05 10.45
N ARG A 92 14.60 -15.75 10.16
CA ARG A 92 13.49 -14.90 10.65
C ARG A 92 12.15 -15.35 10.05
N HIS A 93 12.14 -15.80 8.80
CA HIS A 93 10.92 -16.28 8.14
C HIS A 93 10.45 -17.61 8.73
N LEU A 94 11.38 -18.57 8.90
CA LEU A 94 11.11 -19.86 9.54
C LEU A 94 10.68 -19.70 11.00
N GLY A 95 11.36 -18.84 11.77
CA GLY A 95 10.98 -18.55 13.15
C GLY A 95 9.58 -17.93 13.27
N LYS A 96 9.20 -17.03 12.35
CA LYS A 96 7.85 -16.45 12.31
C LYS A 96 6.78 -17.48 11.93
N GLN A 97 7.07 -18.37 10.98
CA GLN A 97 6.16 -19.44 10.58
C GLN A 97 5.92 -20.42 11.74
N ASN A 98 6.97 -20.86 12.42
CA ASN A 98 6.86 -21.77 13.56
C ASN A 98 6.04 -21.16 14.71
N ILE A 99 6.26 -19.88 15.02
CA ILE A 99 5.47 -19.19 16.06
C ILE A 99 3.99 -19.08 15.68
N SER A 100 3.68 -18.77 14.41
CA SER A 100 2.30 -18.70 13.93
C SER A 100 1.58 -20.05 13.99
N MET A 101 2.30 -21.12 13.67
CA MET A 101 1.83 -22.50 13.70
C MET A 101 1.56 -22.96 15.15
N HIS A 102 2.48 -22.69 16.07
CA HIS A 102 2.26 -22.98 17.50
C HIS A 102 1.11 -22.17 18.10
N LEU A 103 0.97 -20.88 17.74
CA LEU A 103 -0.17 -20.05 18.16
C LEU A 103 -1.52 -20.56 17.62
N ALA A 104 -1.51 -21.27 16.48
CA ALA A 104 -2.68 -21.96 15.92
C ALA A 104 -2.96 -23.32 16.59
N GLY A 105 -2.06 -23.78 17.48
CA GLY A 105 -2.19 -25.05 18.21
C GLY A 105 -1.52 -26.25 17.54
N GLU A 106 -0.70 -26.02 16.51
CA GLU A 106 0.01 -27.07 15.77
C GLU A 106 1.41 -27.34 16.37
N ASP A 107 1.88 -28.59 16.28
CA ASP A 107 3.20 -29.07 16.73
C ASP A 107 3.61 -28.70 18.17
N LEU A 108 2.65 -28.69 19.10
CA LEU A 108 2.89 -28.35 20.51
C LEU A 108 3.79 -29.35 21.26
N SER A 109 3.94 -30.57 20.74
CA SER A 109 4.81 -31.61 21.30
C SER A 109 6.30 -31.26 21.24
N THR A 110 6.67 -30.32 20.36
CA THR A 110 8.05 -29.88 20.17
C THR A 110 8.49 -28.80 21.18
N LEU A 111 7.54 -28.23 21.94
CA LEU A 111 7.78 -27.13 22.88
C LEU A 111 7.96 -27.63 24.32
N GLY A 112 8.92 -27.05 25.03
CA GLY A 112 9.12 -27.30 26.45
C GLY A 112 8.08 -26.60 27.35
N MET A 113 7.93 -27.06 28.60
CA MET A 113 6.95 -26.49 29.54
C MET A 113 7.07 -24.97 29.77
N LYS A 114 8.28 -24.41 29.69
CA LYS A 114 8.50 -22.96 29.82
C LYS A 114 7.96 -22.19 28.61
N GLU A 115 8.12 -22.74 27.42
CA GLU A 115 7.68 -22.17 26.15
C GLU A 115 6.17 -22.27 26.00
N LEU A 116 5.59 -23.40 26.40
CA LEU A 116 4.14 -23.59 26.41
C LEU A 116 3.44 -22.59 27.37
N LYS A 117 4.00 -22.37 28.56
CA LYS A 117 3.53 -21.31 29.49
C LYS A 117 3.66 -19.91 28.89
N GLN A 118 4.69 -19.66 28.08
CA GLN A 118 4.87 -18.38 27.42
C GLN A 118 3.82 -18.17 26.33
N LEU A 119 3.55 -19.21 25.54
CA LEU A 119 2.52 -19.22 24.49
C LEU A 119 1.13 -18.97 25.08
N GLU A 120 0.82 -19.63 26.21
CA GLU A 120 -0.43 -19.44 26.95
C GLU A 120 -0.60 -17.99 27.40
N ARG A 121 0.45 -17.37 27.96
CA ARG A 121 0.43 -15.94 28.35
C ARG A 121 0.20 -15.03 27.15
N GLN A 122 0.86 -15.31 26.03
CA GLN A 122 0.69 -14.52 24.81
C GLN A 122 -0.74 -14.60 24.28
N LEU A 123 -1.35 -15.78 24.28
CA LEU A 123 -2.73 -15.98 23.84
C LEU A 123 -3.72 -15.29 24.78
N LYS A 124 -3.56 -15.45 26.11
CA LYS A 124 -4.39 -14.75 27.11
C LYS A 124 -4.35 -13.23 26.93
N ASN A 125 -3.15 -12.67 26.78
CA ASN A 125 -2.98 -11.24 26.54
C ASN A 125 -3.59 -10.80 25.20
N GLY A 126 -3.48 -11.61 24.16
CA GLY A 126 -4.10 -11.36 22.85
C GLY A 126 -5.63 -11.30 22.95
N VAL A 127 -6.24 -12.28 23.63
CA VAL A 127 -7.68 -12.34 23.85
C VAL A 127 -8.16 -11.12 24.64
N GLU A 128 -7.45 -10.72 25.70
CA GLU A 128 -7.83 -9.54 26.48
C GLU A 128 -7.74 -8.24 25.67
N ARG A 129 -6.73 -8.09 24.80
CA ARG A 129 -6.66 -6.95 23.86
C ARG A 129 -7.86 -6.91 22.92
N ILE A 130 -8.25 -8.05 22.34
CA ILE A 130 -9.40 -8.15 21.44
C ILE A 130 -10.69 -7.80 22.19
N ARG A 131 -10.89 -8.37 23.38
CA ARG A 131 -12.05 -8.09 24.23
C ARG A 131 -12.14 -6.62 24.63
N ALA A 132 -11.02 -6.01 25.03
CA ALA A 132 -10.96 -4.59 25.37
C ALA A 132 -11.36 -3.70 24.19
N LYS A 133 -10.84 -4.00 22.99
CA LYS A 133 -11.20 -3.27 21.76
C LYS A 133 -12.69 -3.43 21.43
N LYS A 134 -13.22 -4.66 21.54
CA LYS A 134 -14.65 -4.93 21.33
C LYS A 134 -15.53 -4.19 22.32
N ARG A 135 -15.15 -4.15 23.61
CA ARG A 135 -15.85 -3.39 24.66
C ARG A 135 -15.86 -1.88 24.33
N ARG A 136 -14.74 -1.32 23.87
CA ARG A 136 -14.65 0.10 23.50
C ARG A 136 -15.61 0.44 22.38
N ILE A 137 -15.59 -0.32 21.29
CA ILE A 137 -16.48 -0.13 20.13
C ILE A 137 -17.94 -0.23 20.54
N ILE A 138 -18.30 -1.25 21.33
CA ILE A 138 -19.68 -1.42 21.81
C ILE A 138 -20.12 -0.24 22.68
N SER A 139 -19.25 0.22 23.59
CA SER A 139 -19.54 1.37 24.46
C SER A 139 -19.77 2.65 23.66
N GLU A 140 -18.92 2.92 22.65
CA GLU A 140 -19.07 4.03 21.72
C GLU A 140 -20.44 3.95 21.01
N HIS A 141 -20.80 2.80 20.44
CA HIS A 141 -22.10 2.62 19.80
C HIS A 141 -23.30 2.81 20.75
N ILE A 142 -23.22 2.30 21.98
CA ILE A 142 -24.27 2.49 23.00
C ILE A 142 -24.46 3.98 23.31
N SER A 143 -23.37 4.74 23.43
CA SER A 143 -23.44 6.18 23.71
C SER A 143 -24.15 6.95 22.59
N LEU A 144 -23.85 6.61 21.33
CA LEU A 144 -24.48 7.21 20.15
C LEU A 144 -25.98 6.91 20.09
N LEU A 145 -26.37 5.65 20.35
CA LEU A 145 -27.77 5.25 20.36
C LEU A 145 -28.56 5.93 21.48
N LYS A 146 -27.97 6.09 22.68
CA LYS A 146 -28.58 6.83 23.78
C LYS A 146 -28.83 8.29 23.42
N LYS A 147 -27.86 8.97 22.77
CA LYS A 147 -28.01 10.36 22.32
C LYS A 147 -29.16 10.49 21.33
N ARG A 148 -29.19 9.64 20.29
CA ARG A 148 -30.29 9.63 19.31
C ARG A 148 -31.65 9.40 19.94
N LYS A 149 -31.78 8.51 20.93
CA LYS A 149 -33.04 8.28 21.64
C LYS A 149 -33.55 9.55 22.32
N VAL A 150 -32.64 10.31 22.95
CA VAL A 150 -32.99 11.60 23.59
C VAL A 150 -33.42 12.61 22.54
N ASP A 151 -32.69 12.75 21.44
CA ASP A 151 -33.02 13.69 20.38
C ASP A 151 -34.39 13.39 19.75
N VAL A 152 -34.68 12.11 19.48
CA VAL A 152 -36.00 11.66 19.01
C VAL A 152 -37.10 11.98 20.02
N SER A 153 -36.85 11.82 21.32
CA SER A 153 -37.85 12.17 22.35
C SER A 153 -38.14 13.67 22.41
N LYS A 154 -37.12 14.52 22.23
CA LYS A 154 -37.28 15.98 22.16
C LYS A 154 -38.08 16.40 20.94
N MET A 155 -37.73 15.88 19.76
CA MET A 155 -38.46 16.14 18.52
C MET A 155 -39.93 15.71 18.64
N LYS A 156 -40.20 14.55 19.26
CA LYS A 156 -41.57 14.10 19.53
C LYS A 156 -42.33 15.09 20.43
N GLN A 157 -41.69 15.62 21.47
CA GLN A 157 -42.29 16.60 22.37
C GLN A 157 -42.61 17.92 21.65
N GLU A 158 -41.68 18.43 20.83
CA GLU A 158 -41.89 19.63 20.01
C GLU A 158 -43.04 19.44 19.02
N LEU A 159 -43.08 18.32 18.30
CA LEU A 159 -44.19 17.97 17.41
C LEU A 159 -45.55 17.92 18.14
N THR A 160 -45.60 17.44 19.38
CA THR A 160 -46.85 17.45 20.17
C THR A 160 -47.28 18.85 20.59
N LEU A 161 -46.34 19.75 20.90
CA LEU A 161 -46.63 21.15 21.21
C LEU A 161 -47.12 21.90 19.97
N THR A 162 -46.44 21.72 18.82
CA THR A 162 -46.84 22.26 17.53
C THR A 162 -48.23 21.76 17.12
N SER A 163 -48.51 20.47 17.27
CA SER A 163 -49.84 19.89 16.99
C SER A 163 -50.94 20.38 17.94
N ARG A 164 -50.60 20.83 19.15
CA ARG A 164 -51.53 21.49 20.09
C ARG A 164 -51.76 22.95 19.71
N GLY A 165 -50.73 23.67 19.28
CA GLY A 165 -50.82 25.03 18.75
C GLY A 165 -51.72 25.12 17.51
N PHE A 166 -51.54 24.22 16.53
CA PHE A 166 -52.41 24.12 15.36
C PHE A 166 -53.87 23.75 15.70
N ARG A 167 -54.10 22.95 16.76
CA ARG A 167 -55.44 22.63 17.26
C ARG A 167 -56.12 23.83 17.94
N PHE A 168 -55.38 24.60 18.73
CA PHE A 168 -55.87 25.83 19.37
C PHE A 168 -56.27 26.88 18.31
N GLN A 169 -55.44 27.04 17.27
CA GLN A 169 -55.73 27.97 16.19
C GLN A 169 -56.96 27.57 15.36
N ARG A 170 -57.23 26.26 15.21
CA ARG A 170 -58.46 25.75 14.58
C ARG A 170 -59.73 25.98 15.41
N ILE A 171 -59.63 26.04 16.74
CA ILE A 171 -60.76 26.33 17.64
C ILE A 171 -61.09 27.84 17.63
N CYS A 172 -60.08 28.71 17.61
CA CYS A 172 -60.29 30.17 17.52
C CYS A 172 -60.94 30.61 16.19
N LEU A 173 -60.77 29.85 15.11
CA LEU A 173 -61.43 30.09 13.81
C LEU A 173 -62.92 29.68 13.77
N LYS A 174 -63.46 29.08 14.83
CA LYS A 174 -64.88 28.69 14.94
C LYS A 174 -65.73 29.62 15.81
N GLY A 175 -65.24 30.81 16.18
CA GLY A 175 -66.09 31.85 16.76
C GLY A 175 -66.96 32.54 15.68
N PRO A 176 -68.18 32.99 15.99
CA PRO A 176 -69.07 33.61 15.00
C PRO A 176 -68.58 35.03 14.67
N CYS A 177 -67.65 35.15 13.72
CA CYS A 177 -67.24 36.46 13.19
C CYS A 177 -68.25 36.95 12.16
N LYS A 178 -69.04 37.94 12.57
CA LYS A 178 -69.91 38.74 11.72
C LYS A 178 -69.07 39.49 10.67
N ARG A 179 -69.46 39.37 9.39
CA ARG A 179 -69.03 40.11 8.18
C ARG A 179 -67.60 40.68 8.19
N THR A 180 -66.71 40.05 7.43
CA THR A 180 -65.42 40.65 7.05
C THR A 180 -65.30 40.80 5.53
N THR A 181 -64.73 41.92 5.10
CA THR A 181 -64.54 42.33 3.70
C THR A 181 -63.54 41.43 2.95
N PRO A 182 -63.48 41.47 1.59
CA PRO A 182 -62.66 40.56 0.78
C PRO A 182 -61.17 40.58 1.13
N ALA A 183 -60.62 41.73 1.57
CA ALA A 183 -59.21 41.90 1.89
C ALA A 183 -58.74 41.12 3.14
N SER A 184 -59.64 40.69 4.04
CA SER A 184 -59.27 39.93 5.23
C SER A 184 -59.12 38.43 4.98
N LYS A 185 -59.72 37.90 3.91
CA LYS A 185 -59.67 36.47 3.56
C LYS A 185 -58.32 36.09 2.96
N GLU A 186 -57.72 36.95 2.13
CA GLU A 186 -56.38 36.70 1.56
C GLU A 186 -55.29 36.69 2.62
N ARG A 187 -55.37 37.57 3.64
CA ARG A 187 -54.41 37.58 4.76
C ARG A 187 -54.50 36.33 5.63
N ALA A 188 -55.70 35.78 5.82
CA ALA A 188 -55.89 34.54 6.57
C ALA A 188 -55.33 33.32 5.81
N VAL A 189 -55.51 33.26 4.49
CA VAL A 189 -54.95 32.20 3.63
C VAL A 189 -53.42 32.31 3.56
N ALA A 190 -52.88 33.53 3.43
CA ALA A 190 -51.44 33.77 3.43
C ALA A 190 -50.78 33.33 4.76
N ALA A 191 -51.43 33.58 5.90
CA ALA A 191 -50.93 33.16 7.21
C ALA A 191 -50.90 31.62 7.37
N VAL A 192 -51.87 30.90 6.81
CA VAL A 192 -51.89 29.42 6.84
C VAL A 192 -50.82 28.84 5.90
N VAL A 193 -50.63 29.43 4.72
CA VAL A 193 -49.60 29.00 3.76
C VAL A 193 -48.20 29.25 4.31
N LEU A 194 -47.95 30.40 4.95
CA LEU A 194 -46.69 30.69 5.64
C LEU A 194 -46.42 29.73 6.80
N ALA A 195 -47.44 29.38 7.60
CA ALA A 195 -47.27 28.44 8.70
C ALA A 195 -46.89 27.02 8.22
N VAL A 196 -47.44 26.57 7.08
CA VAL A 196 -47.08 25.29 6.45
C VAL A 196 -45.67 25.33 5.85
N HIS A 197 -45.29 26.45 5.22
CA HIS A 197 -43.96 26.62 4.63
C HIS A 197 -42.85 26.68 5.68
N MET A 198 -43.11 27.30 6.83
CA MET A 198 -42.12 27.42 7.92
C MET A 198 -41.90 26.11 8.68
N THR A 199 -42.86 25.17 8.65
CA THR A 199 -42.66 23.80 9.16
C THR A 199 -41.90 22.88 8.19
N GLY A 200 -41.77 23.26 6.91
CA GLY A 200 -41.13 22.45 5.87
C GLY A 200 -39.62 22.68 5.68
N LEU A 201 -39.03 23.72 6.28
CA LEU A 201 -37.64 24.13 6.03
C LEU A 201 -36.68 23.87 7.21
N GLY A 202 -37.03 22.96 8.11
CA GLY A 202 -36.24 22.65 9.32
C GLY A 202 -35.35 21.40 9.25
N TYR A 203 -35.08 20.84 8.06
CA TYR A 203 -34.25 19.64 7.93
C TYR A 203 -33.29 19.75 6.75
N GLU A 204 -32.12 20.36 6.97
CA GLU A 204 -30.90 19.99 6.25
C GLU A 204 -29.69 20.60 6.95
N LYS A 205 -28.92 19.76 7.66
CA LYS A 205 -27.44 19.72 7.68
C LYS A 205 -26.92 18.77 8.77
N ASP A 206 -26.30 17.67 8.34
CA ASP A 206 -24.87 17.38 8.57
C ASP A 206 -24.53 15.92 8.24
N GLY A 207 -23.69 15.71 7.21
CA GLY A 207 -23.28 14.36 6.80
C GLY A 207 -22.38 14.26 5.55
N GLN A 208 -21.15 14.77 5.67
CA GLN A 208 -19.89 14.26 5.08
C GLN A 208 -19.66 14.07 3.56
N MET A 209 -18.56 14.71 3.12
CA MET A 209 -17.40 14.17 2.36
C MET A 209 -17.58 13.71 0.91
N GLY A 210 -16.85 14.36 -0.02
CA GLY A 210 -16.51 13.76 -1.31
C GLY A 210 -16.03 14.72 -2.40
N SER A 211 -14.74 15.09 -2.35
CA SER A 211 -13.78 15.05 -3.47
C SER A 211 -14.10 15.63 -4.87
N LYS A 212 -13.16 16.47 -5.34
CA LYS A 212 -12.74 16.74 -6.75
C LYS A 212 -13.74 17.57 -7.58
N SER A 213 -13.38 18.41 -8.54
CA SER A 213 -12.15 18.99 -9.10
C SER A 213 -12.61 19.86 -10.28
N HIS A 214 -11.81 20.86 -10.68
CA HIS A 214 -11.88 21.58 -11.96
C HIS A 214 -13.06 22.53 -12.24
N HIS A 215 -12.78 23.84 -12.22
CA HIS A 215 -12.66 24.74 -13.39
C HIS A 215 -12.65 26.18 -12.87
N GLN A 216 -11.56 26.92 -13.06
CA GLN A 216 -11.25 27.76 -14.23
C GLN A 216 -11.99 29.12 -14.22
N THR A 217 -11.17 30.17 -14.19
CA THR A 217 -11.36 31.49 -14.84
C THR A 217 -12.19 32.57 -14.14
N ALA A 218 -11.49 33.57 -13.59
CA ALA A 218 -11.72 35.01 -13.79
C ALA A 218 -10.45 35.76 -13.33
N ARG A 219 -9.57 36.20 -14.22
CA ARG A 219 -9.48 37.59 -14.75
C ARG A 219 -9.42 38.66 -13.65
N MET A 220 -8.21 39.15 -13.36
CA MET A 220 -7.92 40.57 -13.16
C MET A 220 -6.52 40.89 -13.72
N LEU A 221 -6.45 42.10 -14.28
CA LEU A 221 -5.40 42.70 -15.09
C LEU A 221 -4.27 43.32 -14.25
N ALA A 222 -3.24 43.76 -14.98
CA ALA A 222 -2.12 44.66 -14.63
C ALA A 222 -0.93 43.95 -13.95
N ASP A 223 0.33 44.15 -14.31
CA ASP A 223 1.04 44.98 -15.30
C ASP A 223 2.53 44.57 -15.20
N GLN A 224 3.31 44.65 -16.29
CA GLN A 224 4.76 45.00 -16.38
C GLN A 224 5.78 44.13 -15.60
N ASP A 225 6.99 43.73 -16.02
CA ASP A 225 7.95 43.97 -17.11
C ASP A 225 8.81 42.68 -17.17
N GLY A 226 9.33 42.17 -18.29
CA GLY A 226 10.40 42.77 -19.08
C GLY A 226 11.79 42.28 -18.64
N GLY A 227 12.35 41.29 -19.35
CA GLY A 227 13.80 41.17 -19.57
C GLY A 227 14.54 40.02 -18.88
N ASP A 228 14.97 39.04 -19.68
CA ASP A 228 16.24 38.33 -19.53
C ASP A 228 16.95 38.37 -20.90
N PRO A 229 18.28 38.46 -20.95
CA PRO A 229 19.08 37.92 -22.05
C PRO A 229 19.38 36.42 -21.86
#